data_AF-A0A831WWX0-F1
#
_entry.id   AF-A0A831WWX0-F1
#
_cell.length_a   1.000
_cell.length_b   1.000
_cell.length_c   1.000
_cell.angle_alpha   90.00
_cell.angle_beta   90.00
_cell.angle_gamma   90.00
#
_symmetry.space_group_name_H-M   'P 1'
#
loop_
_entity.id
_entity.type
_entity.pdbx_description
1 polymer ?
#
loop_
_entity_poly.entity_id
_entity_poly.type
_entity_poly.pdbx_seq_one_letter_code
_entity_poly.pdbx_strand_id
1 'polypeptide(L)'
;MVLQEAVGEGKGCTGEQAGLCCWCFCHDRILTAVAEGRTSIPFGCCLPSASILRYAWATSNQQAPARSELVTTFGTRVRQLRHAKGWSLRDLAQKVDVGFTYLSRVENERLNFGDYPSDALIHRLAEALEANEDELLILAKRIPEPVKKRFLQRPDAFCVFATCDDVTLDKLMCEIGQTPRPRKARTRKAR
;
A
#
# COMPACT_ATOMS: atom_id res chain seq x y z
N MET A 1 -60.99 18.47 14.60
CA MET A 1 -60.30 19.72 14.25
C MET A 1 -59.13 19.32 13.37
N VAL A 2 -59.31 19.14 12.06
CA VAL A 2 -59.53 20.17 11.03
C VAL A 2 -58.42 21.22 11.09
N LEU A 3 -57.60 21.24 10.03
CA LEU A 3 -57.08 22.39 9.27
C LEU A 3 -56.01 21.83 8.30
N GLN A 4 -56.42 21.50 7.07
CA GLN A 4 -56.21 22.29 5.82
C GLN A 4 -54.84 22.04 5.20
N GLU A 5 -54.75 21.20 4.15
CA GLU A 5 -54.94 21.51 2.72
C GLU A 5 -53.82 22.35 2.09
N ALA A 6 -53.12 21.75 1.11
CA ALA A 6 -52.71 22.45 -0.09
C ALA A 6 -52.61 21.45 -1.25
N VAL A 7 -53.52 21.64 -2.20
CA VAL A 7 -53.62 21.03 -3.52
C VAL A 7 -52.44 21.45 -4.40
N GLY A 8 -52.02 20.57 -5.31
CA GLY A 8 -51.11 20.89 -6.40
C GLY A 8 -51.21 19.85 -7.51
N GLU A 9 -52.16 20.07 -8.42
CA GLU A 9 -52.45 19.28 -9.61
C GLU A 9 -51.24 19.10 -10.55
N GLY A 10 -51.22 17.96 -11.24
CA GLY A 10 -50.17 17.56 -12.17
C GLY A 10 -50.11 18.36 -13.48
N LYS A 11 -49.04 18.11 -14.24
CA LYS A 11 -48.99 18.22 -15.70
C LYS A 11 -47.90 17.30 -16.21
N GLY A 12 -48.30 16.30 -17.00
CA GLY A 12 -47.38 15.55 -17.83
C GLY A 12 -46.86 16.43 -18.97
N CYS A 13 -45.59 16.27 -19.31
CA CYS A 13 -45.00 16.82 -20.52
C CYS A 13 -44.41 15.66 -21.33
N THR A 14 -45.14 15.27 -22.38
CA THR A 14 -44.63 14.53 -23.53
C THR A 14 -43.86 15.49 -24.43
N GLY A 15 -42.73 15.06 -24.98
CA GLY A 15 -42.09 15.72 -26.11
C GLY A 15 -40.62 16.12 -25.88
N GLU A 16 -39.75 15.42 -26.60
CA GLU A 16 -38.52 15.86 -27.24
C GLU A 16 -38.00 17.29 -26.97
N GLN A 17 -36.74 17.35 -26.50
CA GLN A 17 -35.80 18.48 -26.37
C GLN A 17 -35.60 19.09 -24.96
N ALA A 18 -34.33 19.41 -24.69
CA ALA A 18 -33.70 20.00 -23.49
C ALA A 18 -33.45 18.99 -22.34
N GLY A 19 -32.24 18.51 -22.06
CA GLY A 19 -30.96 19.23 -22.10
C GLY A 19 -30.88 20.17 -20.89
N LEU A 20 -30.15 19.75 -19.86
CA LEU A 20 -29.82 20.50 -18.63
C LEU A 20 -30.98 20.81 -17.65
N CYS A 21 -31.39 19.87 -16.77
CA CYS A 21 -31.95 20.24 -15.46
C CYS A 21 -32.11 19.09 -14.42
N CYS A 22 -31.23 18.10 -14.36
CA CYS A 22 -31.37 17.00 -13.37
C CYS A 22 -30.10 16.73 -12.53
N TRP A 23 -29.32 17.77 -12.25
CA TRP A 23 -28.10 17.66 -11.43
C TRP A 23 -28.25 18.16 -9.98
N CYS A 24 -29.44 18.58 -9.52
CA CYS A 24 -29.60 19.14 -8.17
C CYS A 24 -30.57 18.43 -7.23
N PHE A 25 -31.10 17.24 -7.56
CA PHE A 25 -32.08 16.57 -6.66
C PHE A 25 -31.88 15.06 -6.49
N CYS A 26 -30.62 14.61 -6.35
CA CYS A 26 -30.34 13.20 -6.05
C CYS A 26 -29.14 13.00 -5.10
N HIS A 27 -28.81 13.98 -4.26
CA HIS A 27 -27.78 13.81 -3.22
C HIS A 27 -28.38 13.56 -1.81
N ASP A 28 -29.66 13.85 -1.61
CA ASP A 28 -30.25 13.93 -0.26
C ASP A 28 -31.03 12.69 0.19
N ARG A 29 -30.92 11.57 -0.55
CA ARG A 29 -31.64 10.32 -0.22
C ARG A 29 -30.77 9.08 -0.06
N ILE A 30 -29.45 9.22 -0.19
CA ILE A 30 -28.49 8.12 0.00
C ILE A 30 -27.93 8.10 1.43
N LEU A 31 -27.90 9.25 2.13
CA LEU A 31 -27.31 9.35 3.47
C LEU A 31 -28.19 8.74 4.59
N THR A 32 -29.47 8.45 4.36
CA THR A 32 -30.37 7.90 5.40
C THR A 32 -30.50 6.37 5.40
N ALA A 33 -29.95 5.65 4.41
CA ALA A 33 -30.13 4.18 4.31
C ALA A 33 -29.02 3.36 5.00
N VAL A 34 -27.89 3.96 5.38
CA VAL A 34 -26.74 3.24 5.96
C VAL A 34 -26.83 3.09 7.49
N ALA A 35 -27.73 3.79 8.19
CA ALA A 35 -27.83 3.75 9.65
C ALA A 35 -28.66 2.58 10.23
N GLU A 36 -29.38 1.79 9.42
CA GLU A 36 -30.37 0.81 9.95
C GLU A 36 -30.18 -0.65 9.49
N GLY A 37 -29.03 -1.02 8.89
CA GLY A 37 -28.67 -2.44 8.73
C GLY A 37 -29.69 -3.32 7.99
N ARG A 38 -30.35 -2.81 6.94
CA ARG A 38 -31.29 -3.59 6.11
C ARG A 38 -30.66 -3.98 4.77
N THR A 39 -30.45 -5.27 4.57
CA THR A 39 -30.01 -5.89 3.32
C THR A 39 -31.21 -6.27 2.46
N SER A 40 -31.86 -5.30 1.83
CA SER A 40 -32.75 -5.60 0.71
C SER A 40 -32.83 -4.40 -0.24
N ILE A 41 -32.32 -4.61 -1.45
CA ILE A 41 -32.39 -3.68 -2.57
C ILE A 41 -33.73 -3.96 -3.27
N PRO A 42 -34.57 -2.95 -3.56
CA PRO A 42 -35.81 -3.19 -4.31
C PRO A 42 -35.48 -3.54 -5.76
N PHE A 43 -36.07 -4.65 -6.23
CA PHE A 43 -36.03 -5.10 -7.62
C PHE A 43 -36.58 -4.02 -8.55
N GLY A 44 -35.78 -3.60 -9.54
CA GLY A 44 -36.27 -2.82 -10.68
C GLY A 44 -35.44 -1.58 -10.99
N CYS A 45 -34.27 -1.76 -11.59
CA CYS A 45 -33.61 -0.70 -12.36
C CYS A 45 -32.98 -1.32 -13.62
N CYS A 46 -33.50 -0.92 -14.78
CA CYS A 46 -32.91 -1.20 -16.09
C CYS A 46 -31.57 -0.47 -16.19
N LEU A 47 -30.47 -1.23 -16.20
CA LEU A 47 -29.14 -0.71 -16.49
C LEU A 47 -28.97 -0.57 -18.02
N PRO A 48 -28.67 0.62 -18.56
CA PRO A 48 -28.15 0.72 -19.91
C PRO A 48 -26.75 0.09 -19.98
N SER A 49 -26.55 -0.66 -21.07
CA SER A 49 -25.32 -1.33 -21.47
C SER A 49 -24.10 -0.41 -21.41
N ALA A 50 -23.02 -0.94 -20.85
CA ALA A 50 -21.66 -0.42 -20.88
C ALA A 50 -21.42 0.94 -20.17
N SER A 51 -21.19 0.92 -18.84
CA SER A 51 -20.28 1.88 -18.15
C SER A 51 -20.02 1.61 -16.63
N ILE A 52 -20.25 0.40 -16.09
CA ILE A 52 -19.97 0.12 -14.65
C ILE A 52 -18.61 -0.58 -14.42
N LEU A 53 -17.77 -0.72 -15.45
CA LEU A 53 -16.38 -1.18 -15.30
C LEU A 53 -15.37 -0.03 -15.36
N ARG A 54 -15.58 1.04 -14.58
CA ARG A 54 -14.50 2.04 -14.42
C ARG A 54 -14.41 2.86 -13.13
N TYR A 55 -15.31 2.72 -12.16
CA TYR A 55 -15.18 3.46 -10.88
C TYR A 55 -15.49 2.59 -9.64
N ALA A 56 -14.81 1.45 -9.56
CA ALA A 56 -14.68 0.64 -8.34
C ALA A 56 -13.21 0.35 -7.99
N TRP A 57 -12.27 1.14 -8.53
CA TRP A 57 -10.83 1.05 -8.22
C TRP A 57 -10.31 2.29 -7.47
N ALA A 58 -11.18 3.26 -7.15
CA ALA A 58 -10.79 4.57 -6.62
C ALA A 58 -10.97 4.74 -5.10
N THR A 59 -11.47 3.75 -4.35
CA THR A 59 -11.74 3.89 -2.90
C THR A 59 -11.35 2.68 -2.03
N SER A 60 -10.59 1.72 -2.54
CA SER A 60 -9.99 0.67 -1.70
C SER A 60 -8.62 0.27 -2.23
N ASN A 61 -7.66 1.19 -2.12
CA ASN A 61 -6.25 0.90 -2.38
C ASN A 61 -5.53 0.48 -1.10
N GLN A 62 -6.08 -0.53 -0.41
CA GLN A 62 -5.37 -1.28 0.64
C GLN A 62 -5.72 -2.76 0.51
N GLN A 63 -5.28 -3.36 -0.59
CA GLN A 63 -4.53 -4.61 -0.55
C GLN A 63 -3.87 -4.80 -1.93
N ALA A 64 -2.70 -4.22 -2.12
CA ALA A 64 -1.80 -4.69 -3.17
C ALA A 64 -1.60 -6.20 -2.94
N PRO A 65 -1.74 -7.04 -3.97
CA PRO A 65 -1.76 -8.48 -3.77
C PRO A 65 -0.44 -8.95 -3.18
N ALA A 66 -0.51 -9.77 -2.13
CA ALA A 66 0.57 -10.58 -1.61
C ALA A 66 1.01 -11.62 -2.66
N ARG A 67 1.60 -11.14 -3.76
CA ARG A 67 2.07 -11.93 -4.88
C ARG A 67 3.59 -11.82 -4.97
N SER A 68 4.21 -12.93 -4.59
CA SER A 68 5.60 -13.29 -4.84
C SER A 68 6.64 -12.26 -4.41
N GLU A 69 6.98 -12.30 -3.13
CA GLU A 69 8.30 -11.84 -2.67
C GLU A 69 9.35 -12.82 -3.23
N LEU A 70 9.70 -12.62 -4.51
CA LEU A 70 11.07 -12.89 -4.96
C LEU A 70 11.96 -12.19 -3.93
N VAL A 71 13.03 -12.85 -3.47
CA VAL A 71 13.98 -12.22 -2.55
C VAL A 71 14.51 -10.99 -3.27
N THR A 72 13.91 -9.83 -3.03
CA THR A 72 14.31 -8.59 -3.69
C THR A 72 15.56 -8.19 -2.99
N THR A 73 16.65 -8.15 -3.73
CA THR A 73 17.89 -7.67 -3.18
C THR A 73 17.88 -6.16 -3.11
N PHE A 74 18.70 -5.57 -2.24
CA PHE A 74 18.80 -4.11 -2.09
C PHE A 74 18.98 -3.42 -3.45
N GLY A 75 19.93 -3.89 -4.26
CA GLY A 75 20.20 -3.31 -5.58
C GLY A 75 19.01 -3.41 -6.54
N THR A 76 18.34 -4.57 -6.55
CA THR A 76 17.12 -4.79 -7.35
C THR A 76 16.01 -3.84 -6.92
N ARG A 77 15.82 -3.66 -5.61
CA ARG A 77 14.78 -2.78 -5.06
C ARG A 77 15.02 -1.31 -5.40
N VAL A 78 16.26 -0.83 -5.25
CA VAL A 78 16.66 0.54 -5.65
C VAL A 78 16.41 0.76 -7.14
N ARG A 79 16.77 -0.21 -7.98
CA ARG A 79 16.53 -0.14 -9.43
C ARG A 79 15.04 -0.06 -9.76
N GLN A 80 14.18 -0.84 -9.09
CA GLN A 80 12.73 -0.80 -9.28
C GLN A 80 12.16 0.57 -8.91
N LEU A 81 12.55 1.13 -7.76
CA LEU A 81 12.12 2.45 -7.31
C LEU A 81 12.56 3.55 -8.28
N ARG A 82 13.81 3.49 -8.77
CA ARG A 82 14.33 4.43 -9.76
C ARG A 82 13.51 4.41 -11.05
N HIS A 83 13.20 3.22 -11.57
CA HIS A 83 12.37 3.08 -12.78
C HIS A 83 10.93 3.53 -12.54
N ALA A 84 10.37 3.31 -11.34
CA ALA A 84 9.04 3.81 -10.98
C ALA A 84 8.96 5.35 -11.00
N LYS A 85 10.08 6.03 -10.69
CA LYS A 85 10.22 7.50 -10.80
C LYS A 85 10.58 7.97 -12.21
N GLY A 86 10.84 7.05 -13.15
CA GLY A 86 11.27 7.39 -14.52
C GLY A 86 12.68 7.97 -14.61
N TRP A 87 13.54 7.72 -13.61
CA TRP A 87 14.87 8.33 -13.54
C TRP A 87 15.94 7.47 -14.22
N SER A 88 16.85 8.12 -14.93
CA SER A 88 18.09 7.49 -15.37
C SER A 88 19.03 7.28 -14.17
N LEU A 89 20.03 6.42 -14.36
CA LEU A 89 21.07 6.22 -13.35
C LEU A 89 21.83 7.52 -13.04
N ARG A 90 21.99 8.40 -14.04
CA ARG A 90 22.68 9.69 -13.88
C ARG A 90 21.85 10.67 -13.05
N ASP A 91 20.52 10.66 -13.22
CA ASP A 91 19.63 11.54 -12.47
C ASP A 91 19.63 11.17 -10.99
N LEU A 92 19.53 9.87 -10.67
CA LEU A 92 19.60 9.41 -9.29
C LEU A 92 20.99 9.68 -8.67
N ALA A 93 22.06 9.48 -9.44
CA ALA A 93 23.42 9.77 -9.02
C ALA A 93 23.62 11.25 -8.64
N GLN A 94 23.05 12.18 -9.42
CA GLN A 94 23.09 13.61 -9.12
C GLN A 94 22.30 13.94 -7.85
N LYS A 95 21.09 13.40 -7.69
CA LYS A 95 20.25 13.67 -6.51
C LYS A 95 20.86 13.19 -5.20
N VAL A 96 21.53 12.04 -5.26
CA VAL A 96 22.11 11.39 -4.08
C VAL A 96 23.56 11.84 -3.87
N ASP A 97 24.11 12.67 -4.77
CA ASP A 97 25.49 13.16 -4.76
C ASP A 97 26.51 12.01 -4.65
N VAL A 98 26.40 11.06 -5.57
CA VAL A 98 27.30 9.90 -5.67
C VAL A 98 27.61 9.61 -7.13
N GLY A 99 28.83 9.16 -7.43
CA GLY A 99 29.22 8.77 -8.79
C GLY A 99 28.34 7.67 -9.38
N PHE A 100 27.86 7.85 -10.62
CA PHE A 100 27.00 6.88 -11.31
C PHE A 100 27.61 5.47 -11.39
N THR A 101 28.93 5.35 -11.49
CA THR A 101 29.64 4.06 -11.49
C THR A 101 29.50 3.32 -10.16
N TYR A 102 29.49 4.04 -9.04
CA TYR A 102 29.24 3.45 -7.73
C TYR A 102 27.77 3.02 -7.61
N LEU A 103 26.82 3.88 -8.00
CA LEU A 103 25.40 3.55 -7.99
C LEU A 103 25.06 2.34 -8.89
N SER A 104 25.73 2.21 -10.04
CA SER A 104 25.62 1.02 -10.90
C SER A 104 26.08 -0.25 -10.19
N ARG A 105 27.20 -0.19 -9.43
CA ARG A 105 27.66 -1.34 -8.65
C ARG A 105 26.69 -1.70 -7.53
N VAL A 106 26.10 -0.69 -6.89
CA VAL A 106 25.08 -0.85 -5.85
C VAL A 106 23.84 -1.55 -6.42
N GLU A 107 23.29 -1.06 -7.54
CA GLU A 107 22.09 -1.65 -8.18
C GLU A 107 22.31 -3.08 -8.68
N ASN A 108 23.53 -3.41 -9.10
CA ASN A 108 23.88 -4.74 -9.61
C ASN A 108 24.45 -5.68 -8.53
N GLU A 109 24.44 -5.29 -7.26
CA GLU A 109 25.02 -6.05 -6.14
C GLU A 109 26.49 -6.45 -6.34
N ARG A 110 27.24 -5.62 -7.06
CA ARG A 110 28.68 -5.82 -7.33
C ARG A 110 29.56 -5.13 -6.31
N LEU A 111 29.03 -4.85 -5.12
CA LEU A 111 29.86 -4.47 -3.99
C LEU A 111 30.51 -5.77 -3.48
N ASN A 112 31.79 -5.71 -3.16
CA ASN A 112 32.51 -6.90 -2.67
C ASN A 112 31.72 -7.51 -1.50
N PHE A 113 31.71 -8.85 -1.41
CA PHE A 113 30.92 -9.57 -0.40
C PHE A 113 31.11 -8.99 1.01
N GLY A 114 30.15 -8.16 1.45
CA GLY A 114 30.17 -7.50 2.77
C GLY A 114 30.00 -5.99 2.74
N ASP A 115 30.29 -5.32 1.62
CA ASP A 115 30.24 -3.86 1.54
C ASP A 115 28.84 -3.36 1.15
N TYR A 116 27.91 -3.34 2.10
CA TYR A 116 26.68 -2.57 1.92
C TYR A 116 26.99 -1.06 1.97
N PRO A 117 26.23 -0.23 1.24
CA PRO A 117 26.42 1.23 1.29
C PRO A 117 26.28 1.74 2.73
N SER A 118 26.88 2.91 3.01
CA SER A 118 26.75 3.55 4.31
C SER A 118 25.30 3.90 4.62
N ASP A 119 24.94 3.89 5.90
CA ASP A 119 23.60 4.25 6.37
C ASP A 119 23.20 5.64 5.82
N ALA A 120 24.13 6.62 5.87
CA ALA A 120 23.97 7.95 5.27
C ALA A 120 23.59 7.93 3.78
N LEU A 121 24.13 6.99 3.00
CA LEU A 121 23.74 6.84 1.61
C LEU A 121 22.35 6.22 1.45
N ILE A 122 22.01 5.24 2.30
CA ILE A 122 20.69 4.61 2.30
C ILE A 122 19.60 5.63 2.66
N HIS A 123 19.85 6.50 3.65
CA HIS A 123 18.96 7.62 3.98
C HIS A 123 18.73 8.53 2.77
N ARG A 124 19.80 8.99 2.11
CA ARG A 124 19.68 9.84 0.91
C ARG A 124 18.96 9.13 -0.24
N LEU A 125 19.16 7.82 -0.41
CA LEU A 125 18.44 7.01 -1.39
C LEU A 125 16.95 6.91 -1.06
N ALA A 126 16.60 6.68 0.21
CA ALA A 126 15.21 6.60 0.66
C ALA A 126 14.49 7.92 0.45
N GLU A 127 15.13 9.04 0.81
CA GLU A 127 14.60 10.39 0.61
C GLU A 127 14.43 10.71 -0.87
N ALA A 128 15.47 10.49 -1.69
CA ALA A 128 15.39 10.76 -3.11
C ALA A 128 14.33 9.89 -3.81
N LEU A 129 14.21 8.62 -3.44
CA LEU A 129 13.27 7.69 -4.09
C LEU A 129 11.87 7.71 -3.47
N GLU A 130 11.65 8.49 -2.40
CA GLU A 130 10.42 8.51 -1.60
C GLU A 130 10.00 7.09 -1.16
N ALA A 131 10.97 6.32 -0.68
CA ALA A 131 10.78 4.93 -0.27
C ALA A 131 10.85 4.77 1.25
N ASN A 132 10.39 3.62 1.75
CA ASN A 132 10.55 3.30 3.16
C ASN A 132 12.02 3.02 3.48
N GLU A 133 12.61 3.86 4.32
CA GLU A 133 14.00 3.74 4.74
C GLU A 133 14.28 2.43 5.48
N ASP A 134 13.40 2.02 6.39
CA ASP A 134 13.55 0.79 7.17
C ASP A 134 13.59 -0.43 6.25
N GLU A 135 12.78 -0.42 5.20
CA GLU A 135 12.78 -1.46 4.16
C GLU A 135 14.16 -1.56 3.50
N LEU A 136 14.70 -0.41 3.06
CA LEU A 136 16.00 -0.36 2.40
C LEU A 136 17.15 -0.76 3.34
N LEU A 137 17.10 -0.35 4.61
CA LEU A 137 18.08 -0.74 5.62
C LEU A 137 18.06 -2.25 5.87
N ILE A 138 16.87 -2.85 6.04
CA ILE A 138 16.70 -4.30 6.26
C ILE A 138 17.24 -5.08 5.05
N LEU A 139 16.94 -4.63 3.82
CA LEU A 139 17.46 -5.23 2.59
C LEU A 139 18.99 -5.11 2.48
N ALA A 140 19.55 -4.03 3.03
CA ALA A 140 20.99 -3.81 3.15
C ALA A 140 21.63 -4.50 4.36
N LYS A 141 20.88 -5.36 5.08
CA LYS A 141 21.32 -6.02 6.33
C LYS A 141 21.80 -5.04 7.41
N ARG A 142 21.27 -3.81 7.40
CA ARG A 142 21.47 -2.78 8.42
C ARG A 142 20.28 -2.78 9.37
N ILE A 143 20.53 -2.48 10.64
CA ILE A 143 19.50 -2.42 11.67
C ILE A 143 18.99 -0.97 11.76
N PRO A 144 17.68 -0.73 11.58
CA PRO A 144 17.11 0.61 11.76
C PRO A 144 17.37 1.18 13.15
N GLU A 145 17.59 2.49 13.23
CA GLU A 145 17.92 3.18 14.48
C GLU A 145 16.84 3.01 15.58
N PRO A 146 15.52 3.00 15.28
CA PRO A 146 14.48 2.72 16.29
C PRO A 146 14.63 1.33 16.91
N VAL A 147 14.95 0.32 16.08
CA VAL A 147 15.16 -1.06 16.54
C VAL A 147 16.42 -1.17 17.37
N LYS A 148 17.51 -0.53 16.93
CA LYS A 148 18.79 -0.49 17.67
C LYS A 148 18.63 0.16 19.04
N LYS A 149 17.93 1.30 19.14
CA LYS A 149 17.62 1.94 20.42
C LYS A 149 16.81 1.02 21.32
N ARG A 150 15.79 0.35 20.77
CA ARG A 150 14.94 -0.56 21.55
C ARG A 150 15.71 -1.79 22.03
N PHE A 151 16.61 -2.33 21.20
CA PHE A 151 17.51 -3.42 21.56
C PHE A 151 18.40 -3.05 22.75
N LEU A 152 19.02 -1.86 22.73
CA LEU A 152 19.88 -1.39 23.82
C LEU A 152 19.13 -1.15 25.13
N GLN A 153 17.84 -0.80 25.09
CA GLN A 153 17.02 -0.60 26.28
C GLN A 153 16.63 -1.92 26.97
N ARG A 154 16.44 -3.00 26.21
CA ARG A 154 15.98 -4.31 26.71
C ARG A 154 16.69 -5.46 26.00
N PRO A 155 18.01 -5.60 26.16
CA PRO A 155 18.76 -6.65 25.46
C PRO A 155 18.28 -8.06 25.87
N ASP A 156 17.86 -8.22 27.12
CA ASP A 156 17.28 -9.45 27.67
C ASP A 156 16.12 -9.99 26.83
N ALA A 157 15.15 -9.13 26.49
CA ALA A 157 13.98 -9.54 25.73
C ALA A 157 14.33 -9.97 24.30
N PHE A 158 15.21 -9.22 23.61
CA PHE A 158 15.60 -9.54 22.24
C PHE A 158 16.46 -10.80 22.15
N CYS A 159 17.31 -11.07 23.15
CA CYS A 159 18.04 -12.33 23.22
C CYS A 159 17.08 -13.52 23.35
N VAL A 160 16.04 -13.42 24.18
CA VAL A 160 15.01 -14.46 24.26
C VAL A 160 14.29 -14.62 22.93
N PHE A 161 13.83 -13.52 22.31
CA PHE A 161 13.17 -13.60 20.99
C PHE A 161 14.04 -14.22 19.91
N ALA A 162 15.35 -13.96 19.92
CA ALA A 162 16.28 -14.56 18.97
C ALA A 162 16.42 -16.09 19.14
N THR A 163 16.06 -16.64 20.31
CA THR A 163 16.07 -18.08 20.58
C THR A 163 14.71 -18.76 20.38
N CYS A 164 13.63 -18.00 20.27
CA CYS A 164 12.29 -18.54 20.04
C CYS A 164 12.18 -19.21 18.68
N ASP A 165 11.39 -20.28 18.61
CA ASP A 165 11.02 -20.89 17.33
C ASP A 165 9.98 -20.03 16.60
N ASP A 166 9.95 -20.16 15.28
CA ASP A 166 9.05 -19.38 14.44
C ASP A 166 7.56 -19.53 14.83
N VAL A 167 7.13 -20.68 15.37
CA VAL A 167 5.73 -20.88 15.80
C VAL A 167 5.41 -20.03 17.03
N THR A 168 6.34 -19.95 17.97
CA THR A 168 6.21 -19.06 19.14
C THR A 168 6.22 -17.60 18.73
N LEU A 169 7.10 -17.20 17.81
CA LEU A 169 7.13 -15.83 17.29
C LEU A 169 5.81 -15.44 16.61
N ASP A 170 5.24 -16.31 15.77
CA ASP A 170 3.97 -16.04 15.12
C ASP A 170 2.81 -15.91 16.11
N LYS A 171 2.79 -16.73 17.17
CA LYS A 171 1.81 -16.61 18.27
C LYS A 171 1.93 -15.26 18.98
N LEU A 172 3.14 -14.87 19.36
CA LEU A 172 3.40 -13.57 20.00
C LEU A 172 2.96 -12.41 19.11
N MET A 173 3.20 -12.49 17.79
CA MET A 173 2.72 -11.48 16.83
C MET A 173 1.19 -11.38 16.83
N CYS A 174 0.49 -12.52 16.78
CA CYS A 174 -0.97 -12.54 16.84
C CYS A 174 -1.51 -11.94 18.15
N GLU A 175 -0.90 -12.23 19.30
CA GLU A 175 -1.31 -11.72 20.61
C GLU A 175 -1.25 -10.19 20.70
N ILE A 176 -0.28 -9.56 20.04
CA ILE A 176 -0.15 -8.09 19.97
C ILE A 176 -0.94 -7.46 18.81
N GLY A 177 -1.83 -8.22 18.17
CA GLY A 177 -2.69 -7.75 17.08
C GLY A 177 -1.99 -7.59 15.73
N GLN A 178 -0.81 -8.21 15.54
CA GLN A 178 -0.07 -8.21 14.29
C GLN A 178 -0.26 -9.53 13.55
N THR A 179 -0.31 -9.49 12.22
CA THR A 179 -0.40 -10.70 11.40
C THR A 179 1.00 -11.20 11.04
N PRO A 180 1.34 -12.47 11.34
CA PRO A 180 2.62 -13.03 10.92
C PRO A 180 2.67 -13.14 9.40
N ARG A 181 3.86 -12.90 8.82
CA ARG A 181 4.06 -13.01 7.37
C ARG A 181 4.06 -14.48 6.94
N PRO A 182 3.49 -14.83 5.78
CA PRO A 182 3.53 -16.20 5.26
C PRO A 182 4.98 -16.64 5.02
N ARG A 183 5.42 -17.70 5.70
CA ARG A 183 6.79 -18.20 5.62
C ARG A 183 7.00 -18.98 4.32
N LYS A 184 8.17 -18.81 3.67
CA LYS A 184 8.59 -19.70 2.58
C LYS A 184 8.87 -21.09 3.15
N ALA A 185 8.25 -22.12 2.60
CA ALA A 185 8.57 -23.50 2.95
C ALA A 185 10.07 -23.73 2.68
N ARG A 186 10.83 -24.15 3.70
CA ARG A 186 12.21 -24.63 3.50
C ARG A 186 12.13 -25.90 2.66
N THR A 187 12.39 -25.79 1.36
CA THR A 187 12.58 -26.96 0.50
C THR A 187 13.77 -27.74 1.05
N ARG A 188 13.51 -28.92 1.63
CA ARG A 188 14.58 -29.85 1.97
C ARG A 188 15.26 -30.22 0.65
N LYS A 189 16.53 -29.84 0.48
CA LYS A 189 17.35 -30.31 -0.63
C LYS A 189 17.50 -31.82 -0.41
N ALA A 190 16.72 -32.62 -1.14
CA ALA A 190 16.91 -34.06 -1.18
C ALA A 190 18.35 -34.33 -1.63
N ARG A 191 19.07 -35.12 -0.84
CA ARG A 191 20.48 -35.43 -1.04
C ARG A 191 20.64 -36.55 -2.06
#